data_AF-A0A2S5N6C1-F1
#
_entry.id   AF-A0A2S5N6C1-F1
#
_cell.length_a   1.000
_cell.length_b   1.000
_cell.length_c   1.000
_cell.angle_alpha   90.00
_cell.angle_beta   90.00
_cell.angle_gamma   90.00
#
_symmetry.space_group_name_H-M   'P 1'
#
loop_
_entity.id
_entity.type
_entity.pdbx_description
1 polymer ?
#
loop_
_entity_poly.entity_id
_entity_poly.type
_entity_poly.pdbx_seq_one_letter_code
_entity_poly.pdbx_strand_id
1 'polypeptide(L)' 'MSNLISFGIYIIGDEILSGKREDKHLTQAIQILKARDLTLSWAEYLGDDPARMIESFKRSFDSNDIV' A
#
# COMPACT_ATOMS: atom_id res chain seq x y z
N MET A 1 19.26 14.99 7.18
CA MET A 1 17.84 15.15 6.79
C MET A 1 17.11 13.95 7.34
N SER A 2 16.09 14.19 8.16
CA SER A 2 15.33 13.18 8.88
C SER A 2 14.79 12.11 7.93
N ASN A 3 15.30 10.88 8.06
CA ASN A 3 14.71 9.70 7.45
C ASN A 3 13.41 9.44 8.23
N LEU A 4 12.32 10.10 7.83
CA LEU A 4 11.00 9.84 8.39
C LEU A 4 10.58 8.48 7.85
N ILE A 5 10.34 7.53 8.75
CA ILE A 5 9.77 6.23 8.40
C ILE A 5 8.44 6.50 7.69
N SER A 6 8.32 6.10 6.44
CA SER A 6 7.11 6.24 5.65
C SER A 6 6.25 4.98 5.76
N PHE A 7 4.93 5.14 5.75
CA PHE A 7 3.99 4.03 5.70
C PHE A 7 3.42 3.89 4.28
N GLY A 8 3.56 2.72 3.68
CA GLY A 8 2.97 2.34 2.40
C GLY A 8 1.85 1.33 2.56
N ILE A 9 1.12 1.06 1.48
CA ILE A 9 0.18 -0.07 1.40
C ILE A 9 0.09 -0.58 -0.03
N TYR A 10 0.07 -1.92 -0.17
CA TYR A 10 -0.34 -2.59 -1.40
C TYR A 10 -1.81 -3.03 -1.29
N ILE A 11 -2.62 -2.66 -2.30
CA ILE A 11 -4.01 -3.11 -2.42
C ILE A 11 -4.08 -4.02 -3.64
N ILE A 12 -4.31 -5.32 -3.40
CA ILE A 12 -4.14 -6.37 -4.41
C ILE A 12 -5.49 -7.00 -4.74
N GLY A 13 -5.79 -7.09 -6.03
CA GLY A 13 -6.95 -7.84 -6.55
C GLY A 13 -7.46 -7.26 -7.86
N ASP A 14 -7.62 -8.12 -8.89
CA ASP A 14 -8.14 -7.70 -10.19
C ASP A 14 -9.58 -7.15 -10.11
N GLU A 15 -10.36 -7.56 -9.11
CA GLU A 15 -11.71 -7.03 -8.89
C GLU A 15 -11.73 -5.56 -8.48
N ILE A 16 -10.68 -5.07 -7.82
CA ILE A 16 -10.53 -3.67 -7.44
C ILE A 16 -10.19 -2.85 -8.69
N LEU A 17 -9.20 -3.33 -9.47
CA LEU A 17 -8.77 -2.67 -10.70
C LEU A 17 -9.86 -2.64 -11.78
N SER A 18 -10.69 -3.69 -11.84
CA SER A 18 -11.82 -3.76 -12.76
C SER A 18 -13.07 -3.01 -12.26
N GLY A 19 -13.05 -2.48 -11.04
CA GLY A 19 -14.20 -1.77 -10.44
C GLY A 19 -15.37 -2.67 -10.05
N LYS A 20 -15.21 -4.01 -10.11
CA LYS A 20 -16.22 -4.97 -9.66
C LYS A 20 -16.42 -4.92 -8.14
N ARG A 21 -15.41 -4.46 -7.41
CA ARG A 21 -15.44 -4.23 -5.98
C ARG A 21 -14.91 -2.84 -5.69
N GLU A 22 -15.65 -2.09 -4.88
CA GLU A 22 -15.18 -0.83 -4.32
C GLU A 22 -14.10 -1.11 -3.26
N ASP A 23 -12.98 -0.39 -3.36
CA ASP A 23 -11.91 -0.46 -2.37
C ASP A 23 -12.33 0.19 -1.04
N LYS A 24 -12.18 -0.56 0.05
CA LYS A 24 -12.33 -0.07 1.43
C LYS A 24 -11.02 -0.10 2.22
N HIS A 25 -9.97 -0.68 1.66
CA HIS A 25 -8.69 -0.88 2.30
C HIS A 25 -7.92 0.43 2.45
N LEU A 26 -7.90 1.28 1.41
CA LEU A 26 -7.23 2.59 1.50
C LEU A 26 -7.80 3.45 2.63
N THR A 27 -9.12 3.62 2.65
CA THR A 27 -9.81 4.42 3.68
C THR A 27 -9.58 3.85 5.08
N GLN A 28 -9.65 2.53 5.23
CA GLN A 28 -9.40 1.85 6.51
C GLN A 28 -7.95 2.04 6.97
N ALA A 29 -6.96 1.91 6.08
CA ALA A 29 -5.55 2.08 6.40
C ALA A 29 -5.26 3.51 6.88
N ILE A 30 -5.80 4.52 6.18
CA ILE A 30 -5.70 5.92 6.59
C ILE A 30 -6.29 6.12 7.98
N GLN A 31 -7.47 5.55 8.27
CA GLN A 31 -8.10 5.67 9.59
C GLN A 31 -7.27 5.01 10.70
N ILE A 32 -6.73 3.81 10.47
CA ILE A 32 -5.91 3.08 11.45
C ILE A 32 -4.62 3.84 11.78
N LEU A 33 -3.95 4.37 10.76
CA LEU A 33 -2.72 5.15 10.95
C LEU A 33 -3.03 6.49 11.63
N LYS A 34 -4.08 7.19 11.19
CA LYS A 34 -4.50 8.45 11.78
C LYS A 34 -4.85 8.33 13.27
N ALA A 35 -5.44 7.22 13.69
CA ALA A 35 -5.72 6.95 15.11
C ALA A 35 -4.46 6.85 15.99
N ARG A 36 -3.26 6.80 15.38
CA ARG A 36 -1.95 6.74 16.04
C ARG A 36 -1.07 7.95 15.72
N ASP A 37 -1.66 9.03 15.19
CA ASP A 37 -0.95 10.22 14.70
C ASP A 37 0.07 9.90 13.59
N LEU A 38 -0.15 8.81 12.85
CA LEU A 38 0.65 8.42 11.69
C LEU A 38 -0.08 8.76 10.39
N THR A 39 0.68 8.88 9.30
CA THR A 39 0.15 9.18 7.97
C THR A 39 0.54 8.11 6.96
N LEU A 40 -0.41 7.73 6.11
CA LEU A 40 -0.12 6.93 4.92
C LEU A 40 0.62 7.81 3.91
N SER A 41 1.82 7.40 3.51
CA SER A 41 2.69 8.14 2.59
C SER A 41 2.40 7.80 1.13
N TRP A 42 2.06 6.55 0.84
CA TRP A 42 1.72 6.10 -0.51
C TRP A 42 0.80 4.86 -0.48
N ALA A 43 0.14 4.61 -1.60
CA ALA A 43 -0.62 3.39 -1.85
C ALA A 43 -0.38 2.96 -3.30
N GLU A 44 -0.19 1.65 -3.53
CA GLU A 44 -0.04 1.07 -4.87
C GLU A 44 -1.09 -0.03 -5.06
N TYR A 45 -1.89 0.08 -6.12
CA TYR A 45 -2.89 -0.93 -6.49
C TYR A 45 -2.27 -1.92 -7.48
N LEU A 46 -2.38 -3.21 -7.17
CA LEU A 46 -1.82 -4.30 -7.97
C LEU A 46 -2.91 -5.28 -8.40
N GLY A 47 -2.78 -5.81 -9.61
CA GLY A 47 -3.58 -6.94 -10.05
C GLY A 47 -3.00 -8.26 -9.53
N ASP A 48 -3.71 -9.35 -9.77
CA ASP A 48 -3.30 -10.71 -9.38
C ASP A 48 -2.23 -11.29 -10.32
N ASP A 49 -1.22 -10.47 -10.66
CA ASP A 49 -0.06 -10.82 -11.48
C ASP A 49 1.15 -11.08 -10.57
N PRO A 50 1.58 -12.34 -10.41
CA PRO A 50 2.72 -12.69 -9.56
C PRO A 50 4.01 -11.96 -9.91
N ALA A 51 4.29 -11.73 -11.19
CA ALA A 51 5.53 -11.09 -11.61
C ALA A 51 5.57 -9.63 -11.15
N ARG A 52 4.45 -8.91 -11.31
CA ARG A 52 4.32 -7.53 -10.83
C ARG A 52 4.39 -7.44 -9.31
N MET A 53 3.70 -8.33 -8.60
CA MET A 53 3.73 -8.36 -7.14
C MET A 53 5.15 -8.58 -6.60
N ILE A 54 5.90 -9.53 -7.18
CA ILE A 54 7.29 -9.78 -6.79
C ILE A 54 8.15 -8.53 -6.99
N GLU A 55 7.97 -7.82 -8.10
CA GLU A 55 8.72 -6.59 -8.36
C GLU A 55 8.40 -5.50 -7.33
N SER A 56 7.11 -5.27 -7.04
CA SER A 56 6.68 -4.28 -6.05
C SER A 56 7.18 -4.63 -4.65
N PHE A 57 7.04 -5.89 -4.21
CA PHE A 57 7.54 -6.32 -2.90
C PHE A 57 9.05 -6.17 -2.78
N LYS A 58 9.83 -6.48 -3.83
CA LYS A 58 11.28 -6.23 -3.84
C LYS A 58 11.60 -4.75 -3.59
N ARG A 59 10.87 -3.83 -4.25
CA ARG A 59 11.05 -2.39 -4.02
C ARG A 59 10.77 -1.99 -2.57
N SER A 60 9.78 -2.59 -1.91
CA SER A 60 9.52 -2.33 -0.48
C SER A 60 10.57 -2.92 0.45
N PHE A 61 11.08 -4.13 0.16
CA PHE A 61 12.17 -4.72 0.95
C PHE A 61 13.49 -3.92 0.82
N ASP A 62 13.70 -3.25 -0.32
CA ASP A 62 14.86 -2.39 -0.55
C ASP A 62 14.67 -0.95 -0.02
N SER A 63 13.50 -0.60 0.52
CA SER A 63 13.23 0.70 1.12
C SER A 63 13.30 0.68 2.65
N ASN A 64 13.22 1.86 3.28
CA ASN A 64 13.11 1.98 4.74
C ASN A 64 11.64 2.19 5.19
N ASP A 65 10.68 1.94 4.31
CA ASP A 65 9.27 2.15 4.57
C ASP A 65 8.68 0.95 5.33
N ILE A 66 7.61 1.21 6.09
CA ILE A 66 6.73 0.16 6.63
C ILE A 66 5.60 -0.06 5.62
N VAL A 67 5.44 -1.27 5.11
CA VAL A 67 4.49 -1.61 4.03
C VAL A 67 3.68 -2.84 4.40
#